data_AF-A0A940MID7-F1
#
_entry.id   AF-A0A940MID7-F1
#
_cell.length_a   1.000
_cell.length_b   1.000
_cell.length_c   1.000
_cell.angle_alpha   90.00
_cell.angle_beta   90.00
_cell.angle_gamma   90.00
#
_symmetry.space_group_name_H-M   'P 1'
#
loop_
_entity.id
_entity.type
_entity.pdbx_description
1 polymer ?
#
loop_
_entity_poly.entity_id
_entity_poly.type
_entity_poly.pdbx_seq_one_letter_code
_entity_poly.pdbx_strand_id
1 'polypeptide(L)'
;MSDSTLRRTLQAIDAPVAARVERARAAIRAVVWTWLGLRPGGFPWISVCGRELRGWYVLELDATIVTCTSRKEGAAGTFKGSYGHHPLGAWVANTRECVAMLLRSGNAASNDVADHKSVLAAALRQLPLPLW
;
A
#
# COMPACT_ATOMS: atom_id res chain seq x y z
N MET A 1 -25.73 -4.29 5.73
CA MET A 1 -25.58 -3.24 4.70
C MET A 1 -25.89 -3.88 3.35
N SER A 2 -26.71 -3.25 2.50
CA SER A 2 -27.01 -3.78 1.16
C SER A 2 -25.88 -3.50 0.16
N ASP A 3 -25.77 -4.31 -0.89
CA ASP A 3 -24.83 -4.11 -2.00
C ASP A 3 -24.96 -2.71 -2.63
N SER A 4 -26.19 -2.21 -2.76
CA SER A 4 -26.48 -0.87 -3.27
C SER A 4 -25.95 0.25 -2.36
N THR A 5 -25.91 0.03 -1.05
CA THR A 5 -25.35 0.99 -0.09
C THR A 5 -23.82 0.96 -0.13
N LEU A 6 -23.22 -0.23 -0.19
CA LEU A 6 -21.78 -0.38 -0.38
C LEU A 6 -21.29 0.30 -1.66
N ARG A 7 -21.95 0.01 -2.78
CA ARG A 7 -21.55 0.54 -4.09
C ARG A 7 -21.61 2.07 -4.14
N ARG A 8 -22.66 2.68 -3.59
CA ARG A 8 -22.75 4.16 -3.50
C ARG A 8 -21.66 4.73 -2.60
N THR A 9 -21.34 4.06 -1.50
CA THR A 9 -20.27 4.49 -0.61
C THR A 9 -18.92 4.48 -1.31
N LEU A 10 -18.60 3.41 -2.06
CA LEU A 10 -17.37 3.32 -2.85
C LEU A 10 -17.32 4.35 -3.98
N GLN A 11 -18.44 4.59 -4.66
CA GLN A 11 -18.55 5.59 -5.73
C GLN A 11 -18.36 7.03 -5.23
N ALA A 12 -18.67 7.30 -3.96
CA ALA A 12 -18.46 8.62 -3.36
C ALA A 12 -17.00 8.90 -2.98
N ILE A 13 -16.09 7.93 -3.14
CA ILE A 13 -14.65 8.11 -2.89
C ILE A 13 -14.01 8.75 -4.11
N ASP A 14 -14.02 10.09 -4.13
CA ASP A 14 -13.25 10.90 -5.06
C ASP A 14 -11.84 11.21 -4.53
N ALA A 15 -11.05 11.97 -5.29
CA ALA A 15 -9.69 12.33 -4.89
C ALA A 15 -9.63 13.12 -3.55
N PRO A 16 -10.48 14.15 -3.29
CA PRO A 16 -10.55 14.80 -1.98
C PRO A 16 -10.87 13.85 -0.82
N VAL A 17 -11.85 12.97 -0.99
CA VAL A 17 -12.22 11.98 0.04
C VAL A 17 -11.09 11.01 0.27
N ALA A 18 -10.47 10.47 -0.79
CA ALA A 18 -9.32 9.60 -0.70
C ALA A 18 -8.17 10.28 0.09
N ALA A 19 -7.83 11.53 -0.24
CA ALA A 19 -6.79 12.28 0.46
C ALA A 19 -7.12 12.49 1.96
N ARG A 20 -8.40 12.68 2.32
CA ARG A 20 -8.82 12.75 3.72
C ARG A 20 -8.65 11.41 4.44
N VAL A 21 -9.00 10.30 3.79
CA VAL A 21 -8.79 8.96 4.34
C VAL A 21 -7.29 8.67 4.51
N GLU A 22 -6.44 9.03 3.54
CA GLU A 22 -4.98 8.89 3.65
C GLU A 22 -4.43 9.64 4.86
N ARG A 23 -4.86 10.89 5.08
CA ARG A 23 -4.44 11.68 6.26
C ARG A 23 -4.89 11.06 7.57
N ALA A 24 -6.15 10.62 7.64
CA ALA A 24 -6.68 9.97 8.83
C ALA A 24 -5.91 8.67 9.15
N ARG A 25 -5.62 7.84 8.14
CA ARG A 25 -4.81 6.63 8.33
C ARG A 25 -3.39 6.94 8.77
N ALA A 26 -2.72 7.93 8.18
CA ALA A 26 -1.38 8.33 8.59
C ALA A 26 -1.35 8.76 10.08
N ALA A 27 -2.31 9.58 10.50
CA ALA A 27 -2.42 10.02 11.89
C ALA A 27 -2.65 8.84 12.86
N ILE A 28 -3.55 7.92 12.51
CA ILE A 28 -3.82 6.72 13.32
C ILE A 28 -2.57 5.83 13.37
N ARG A 29 -1.87 5.62 12.25
CA ARG A 29 -0.63 4.83 12.22
C ARG A 29 0.43 5.42 13.14
N ALA A 30 0.62 6.74 13.15
CA ALA A 30 1.58 7.38 14.05
C ALA A 30 1.28 7.06 15.54
N VAL A 31 0.01 7.09 15.93
CA VAL A 31 -0.42 6.72 17.28
C VAL A 31 -0.18 5.23 17.55
N VAL A 32 -0.65 4.36 16.66
CA VAL A 32 -0.51 2.90 16.82
C VAL A 32 0.96 2.52 16.90
N TRP A 33 1.82 3.06 16.04
CA TRP A 33 3.24 2.73 16.02
C TRP A 33 3.98 3.24 17.25
N THR A 34 3.55 4.37 17.83
CA THR A 34 4.01 4.81 19.16
C THR A 34 3.68 3.75 20.21
N TRP A 35 2.45 3.25 20.23
CA TRP A 35 2.05 2.18 21.15
C TRP A 35 2.78 0.87 20.90
N LEU A 36 3.04 0.50 19.63
CA LEU A 36 3.86 -0.67 19.30
C LEU A 36 5.24 -0.57 19.94
N GLY A 37 5.88 0.60 19.85
CA GLY A 37 7.18 0.88 20.45
C GLY A 37 7.21 0.80 21.97
N LEU A 38 6.09 1.11 22.64
CA LEU A 38 5.98 1.09 24.11
C LEU A 38 5.72 -0.31 24.70
N ARG A 39 5.43 -1.32 23.88
CA ARG A 39 5.25 -2.69 24.38
C ARG A 39 6.58 -3.25 24.90
N PRO A 40 6.58 -4.22 25.83
CA PRO A 40 7.82 -4.86 26.30
C PRO A 40 8.69 -5.45 25.18
N GLY A 41 8.08 -5.91 24.08
CA GLY A 41 8.80 -6.40 22.91
C GLY A 41 9.30 -5.31 21.95
N GLY A 42 8.99 -4.03 22.21
CA GLY A 42 9.35 -2.90 21.38
C GLY A 42 8.70 -2.89 19.99
N PHE A 43 9.17 -1.98 19.15
CA PHE A 43 8.80 -1.94 17.73
C PHE A 43 9.35 -3.18 17.01
N PRO A 44 8.60 -3.82 16.10
CA PRO A 44 9.02 -5.03 15.41
C PRO A 44 10.11 -4.74 14.37
N TRP A 45 11.36 -4.64 14.82
CA TRP A 45 12.51 -4.46 13.94
C TRP A 45 12.77 -5.72 13.14
N ILE A 46 13.14 -5.56 11.87
CA ILE A 46 13.51 -6.70 11.03
C ILE A 46 14.99 -7.02 11.20
N SER A 47 15.31 -8.30 11.05
CA SER A 47 16.70 -8.78 11.00
C SER A 47 17.10 -9.09 9.57
N VAL A 48 18.24 -8.54 9.13
CA VAL A 48 18.84 -8.78 7.82
C VAL A 48 20.27 -9.27 8.04
N CYS A 49 20.60 -10.44 7.51
CA CYS A 49 21.92 -11.07 7.66
C CYS A 49 22.38 -11.15 9.15
N GLY A 50 21.46 -11.51 10.06
CA GLY A 50 21.75 -11.64 11.49
C GLY A 50 21.90 -10.31 12.25
N ARG A 51 21.63 -9.17 11.62
CA ARG A 51 21.65 -7.84 12.26
C ARG A 51 20.26 -7.23 12.31
N GLU A 52 19.87 -6.75 13.48
CA GLU A 52 18.60 -6.04 13.67
C GLU A 52 18.72 -4.59 13.18
N LEU A 53 17.86 -4.18 12.25
CA LEU A 53 17.86 -2.82 11.69
C LEU A 53 17.00 -1.88 12.53
N ARG A 54 17.47 -1.52 13.72
CA ARG A 54 16.77 -0.57 14.61
C ARG A 54 16.74 0.84 14.03
N GLY A 55 15.60 1.52 14.14
CA GLY A 55 15.42 2.87 13.61
C GLY A 55 15.16 2.94 12.11
N TRP A 56 15.06 1.80 11.42
CA TRP A 56 14.78 1.73 9.99
C TRP A 56 13.36 1.21 9.75
N TYR A 57 12.64 1.91 8.87
CA TYR A 57 11.46 1.35 8.22
C TYR A 57 11.88 0.73 6.90
N VAL A 58 11.52 -0.54 6.71
CA VAL A 58 11.83 -1.26 5.48
C VAL A 58 10.56 -1.39 4.66
N LEU A 59 10.56 -0.75 3.49
CA LEU A 59 9.45 -0.78 2.55
C LEU A 59 9.73 -1.82 1.46
N GLU A 60 8.77 -2.71 1.27
CA GLU A 60 8.72 -3.64 0.15
C GLU A 60 7.76 -3.08 -0.89
N LEU A 61 8.25 -2.83 -2.10
CA LEU A 61 7.42 -2.48 -3.26
C LEU A 61 7.34 -3.70 -4.16
N ASP A 62 6.13 -4.21 -4.37
CA ASP A 62 5.91 -5.38 -5.22
C ASP A 62 4.61 -5.26 -6.02
N ALA A 63 4.63 -5.81 -7.23
CA ALA A 63 3.49 -5.84 -8.12
C ALA A 63 2.94 -7.26 -8.24
N THR A 64 1.66 -7.42 -7.91
CA THR A 64 1.00 -8.73 -7.86
C THR A 64 -0.09 -8.80 -8.90
N ILE A 65 -0.09 -9.85 -9.72
CA ILE A 65 -1.19 -10.11 -10.65
C ILE A 65 -2.43 -10.53 -9.85
N VAL A 66 -3.52 -9.78 -10.03
CA VAL A 66 -4.85 -10.11 -9.50
C VAL A 66 -5.72 -10.53 -10.67
N THR A 67 -6.02 -11.82 -10.76
CA THR A 67 -6.83 -12.36 -11.86
C THR A 67 -8.28 -11.93 -11.75
N CYS A 68 -8.92 -11.69 -12.89
CA CYS A 68 -10.35 -11.45 -12.94
C CYS A 68 -10.96 -12.10 -14.18
N THR A 69 -12.24 -12.48 -14.09
CA THR A 69 -12.97 -13.10 -15.20
C THR A 69 -13.79 -12.09 -16.00
N SER A 70 -14.09 -10.93 -15.42
CA SER A 70 -14.88 -9.87 -16.04
C SER A 70 -14.00 -8.84 -16.74
N ARG A 71 -14.43 -8.34 -17.90
CA ARG A 71 -13.79 -7.25 -18.67
C ARG A 71 -14.09 -5.87 -18.07
N LYS A 72 -13.78 -5.71 -16.78
CA LYS A 72 -13.91 -4.42 -16.10
C LYS A 72 -12.83 -3.46 -16.59
N GLU A 73 -13.08 -2.17 -16.41
CA GLU A 73 -12.12 -1.12 -16.75
C GLU A 73 -10.74 -1.42 -16.14
N GLY A 74 -9.70 -1.33 -16.96
CA GLY A 74 -8.31 -1.63 -16.57
C GLY A 74 -7.95 -3.12 -16.55
N ALA A 75 -8.89 -4.07 -16.64
CA ALA A 75 -8.55 -5.47 -16.77
C ALA A 75 -7.95 -5.76 -18.16
N ALA A 76 -6.77 -6.38 -18.21
CA ALA A 76 -6.04 -6.65 -19.44
C ALA A 76 -5.29 -7.98 -19.36
N GLY A 77 -4.82 -8.47 -20.51
CA GLY A 77 -3.90 -9.60 -20.56
C GLY A 77 -2.61 -9.27 -19.81
N THR A 78 -2.11 -10.20 -19.02
CA THR A 78 -0.89 -10.04 -18.21
C THR A 78 0.32 -10.66 -18.90
N PHE A 79 1.52 -10.24 -18.50
CA PHE A 79 2.76 -10.85 -18.99
C PHE A 79 2.84 -12.36 -18.71
N LYS A 80 2.18 -12.85 -17.65
CA LYS A 80 2.13 -14.29 -17.31
C LYS A 80 1.03 -15.06 -18.08
N GLY A 81 0.42 -14.46 -19.09
CA GLY A 81 -0.62 -15.09 -19.91
C GLY A 81 -1.98 -15.23 -19.24
N SER A 82 -2.18 -14.60 -18.07
CA SER A 82 -3.49 -14.52 -17.41
C SER A 82 -4.24 -13.24 -17.81
N TYR A 83 -5.44 -13.03 -17.27
CA TYR A 83 -6.22 -11.81 -17.48
C TYR A 83 -6.59 -11.19 -16.13
N GLY A 84 -6.39 -9.89 -15.97
CA GLY A 84 -6.53 -9.26 -14.66
C GLY A 84 -5.97 -7.85 -14.55
N HIS A 85 -5.61 -7.50 -13.33
CA HIS A 85 -4.90 -6.27 -12.96
C HIS A 85 -3.49 -6.61 -12.48
N HIS A 86 -2.62 -5.60 -12.48
CA HIS A 86 -1.24 -5.72 -11.99
C HIS A 86 -0.91 -4.59 -11.00
N PRO A 87 -1.67 -4.45 -9.89
CA PRO A 87 -1.43 -3.38 -8.91
C PRO A 87 0.00 -3.42 -8.37
N LEU A 88 0.58 -2.24 -8.15
CA LEU A 88 1.84 -2.05 -7.43
C LEU A 88 1.51 -1.58 -6.02
N GLY A 89 1.98 -2.29 -5.00
CA GLY A 89 1.76 -1.92 -3.60
C GLY A 89 3.06 -1.61 -2.87
N ALA A 90 2.93 -0.98 -1.70
CA ALA A 90 4.01 -0.80 -0.74
C ALA A 90 3.59 -1.34 0.62
N TRP A 91 4.44 -2.18 1.21
CA TRP A 91 4.25 -2.78 2.53
C TRP A 91 5.41 -2.43 3.45
N VAL A 92 5.10 -2.21 4.72
CA VAL A 92 6.13 -2.03 5.75
C VAL A 92 6.50 -3.41 6.28
N ALA A 93 7.70 -3.90 6.00
CA ALA A 93 8.13 -5.24 6.42
C ALA A 93 8.10 -5.40 7.95
N ASN A 94 8.37 -4.33 8.70
CA ASN A 94 8.33 -4.30 10.16
C ASN A 94 6.94 -4.68 10.72
N THR A 95 5.87 -4.05 10.21
CA THR A 95 4.50 -4.22 10.74
C THR A 95 3.60 -5.06 9.85
N ARG A 96 4.07 -5.43 8.65
CA ARG A 96 3.34 -6.11 7.56
C ARG A 96 2.14 -5.34 7.02
N GLU A 97 2.01 -4.06 7.35
CA GLU A 97 0.92 -3.23 6.88
C GLU A 97 1.13 -2.81 5.42
N CYS A 98 0.07 -2.88 4.62
CA CYS A 98 0.00 -2.18 3.34
C CYS A 98 -0.18 -0.67 3.61
N VAL A 99 0.72 0.14 3.08
CA VAL A 99 0.71 1.60 3.26
C VAL A 99 0.30 2.35 2.01
N ALA A 100 0.54 1.82 0.81
CA ALA A 100 0.07 2.41 -0.43
C ALA A 100 -0.22 1.33 -1.47
N MET A 101 -1.14 1.62 -2.39
CA MET A 101 -1.43 0.76 -3.52
C MET A 101 -1.86 1.60 -4.72
N LEU A 102 -1.28 1.29 -5.88
CA LEU A 102 -1.65 1.84 -7.17
C LEU A 102 -2.30 0.72 -7.99
N LEU A 103 -3.60 0.88 -8.27
CA LEU A 103 -4.29 -0.02 -9.19
C LEU A 103 -3.80 0.27 -10.61
N ARG A 104 -3.38 -0.78 -11.31
CA ARG A 104 -2.87 -0.69 -12.69
C ARG A 104 -3.47 -1.77 -13.56
N SER A 105 -3.40 -1.53 -14.87
CA SER A 105 -3.87 -2.52 -15.84
C SER A 105 -3.05 -3.80 -15.80
N GLY A 106 -3.65 -4.91 -16.23
CA GLY A 106 -2.98 -6.22 -16.25
C GLY A 106 -1.69 -6.26 -17.08
N ASN A 107 -1.61 -5.41 -18.12
CA ASN A 107 -0.47 -5.28 -19.01
C ASN A 107 0.54 -4.21 -18.57
N ALA A 108 0.39 -3.62 -17.37
CA ALA A 108 1.35 -2.64 -16.86
C ALA A 108 2.72 -3.28 -16.62
N ALA A 109 3.79 -2.56 -16.98
CA ALA A 109 5.16 -3.02 -16.82
C ALA A 109 5.51 -3.21 -15.33
N SER A 110 6.22 -4.29 -15.00
CA SER A 110 6.60 -4.59 -13.61
C SER A 110 7.52 -3.53 -13.01
N ASN A 111 8.36 -2.88 -13.82
CA ASN A 111 9.43 -1.98 -13.38
C ASN A 111 9.22 -0.53 -13.82
N ASP A 112 7.96 -0.10 -14.02
CA ASP A 112 7.69 1.29 -14.40
C ASP A 112 8.15 2.25 -13.31
N VAL A 113 9.13 3.11 -13.63
CA VAL A 113 9.77 4.00 -12.66
C VAL A 113 8.81 5.09 -12.16
N ALA A 114 7.88 5.56 -13.00
CA ALA A 114 6.92 6.59 -12.61
C ALA A 114 5.91 6.02 -11.60
N ASP A 115 5.44 4.79 -11.82
CA ASP A 115 4.60 4.07 -10.87
C ASP A 115 5.32 3.87 -9.54
N HIS A 116 6.58 3.42 -9.57
CA HIS A 116 7.38 3.21 -8.36
C HIS A 116 7.59 4.50 -7.57
N LYS A 117 7.92 5.61 -8.25
CA LYS A 117 8.02 6.93 -7.61
C LYS A 117 6.70 7.35 -6.97
N SER A 118 5.58 7.13 -7.67
CA SER A 118 4.25 7.49 -7.19
C SER A 118 3.86 6.70 -5.94
N VAL A 119 4.06 5.38 -5.96
CA VAL A 119 3.79 4.49 -4.82
C VAL A 119 4.71 4.78 -3.65
N LEU A 120 6.02 5.00 -3.90
CA LEU A 120 6.96 5.36 -2.84
C LEU A 120 6.58 6.69 -2.17
N ALA A 121 6.25 7.73 -2.95
CA ALA A 121 5.81 9.01 -2.40
C ALA A 121 4.50 8.90 -1.61
N ALA A 122 3.59 8.02 -2.04
CA ALA A 122 2.39 7.71 -1.26
C ALA A 122 2.70 6.98 0.04
N ALA A 123 3.59 5.98 0.00
CA ALA A 123 4.01 5.21 1.16
C ALA A 123 4.68 6.08 2.22
N LEU A 124 5.61 6.97 1.83
CA LEU A 124 6.30 7.87 2.76
C LEU A 124 5.33 8.78 3.53
N ARG A 125 4.25 9.24 2.88
CA ARG A 125 3.20 10.05 3.53
C ARG A 125 2.37 9.28 4.58
N GLN A 126 2.53 7.97 4.65
CA GLN A 126 1.80 7.10 5.58
C GLN A 126 2.66 6.65 6.77
N LEU A 127 3.95 6.97 6.74
CA LEU A 127 4.91 6.64 7.80
C LEU A 127 5.04 7.81 8.79
N PRO A 128 5.25 7.55 10.09
CA PRO A 128 5.57 8.59 11.08
C PRO A 128 7.04 9.00 10.95
N LEU A 129 7.38 9.66 9.84
CA LEU A 129 8.73 10.16 9.59
C LEU A 129 8.93 11.50 10.31
N PRO A 130 10.14 11.78 10.82
CA PRO A 130 10.44 13.11 11.33
C PRO A 130 10.47 14.13 10.18
N LEU A 131 10.23 15.40 10.52
CA LEU A 131 10.34 16.52 9.59
C LEU A 131 11.83 16.88 9.46
N TRP A 132 12.55 16.26 8.52
CA TRP A 132 13.87 16.72 8.09
C TRP A 132 13.98 16.68 6.58
#